data_AF-A0AB73MJH5-F1
#
_entry.id   AF-A0AB73MJH5-F1
#
_cell.length_a   1.000
_cell.length_b   1.000
_cell.length_c   1.000
_cell.angle_alpha   90.00
_cell.angle_beta   90.00
_cell.angle_gamma   90.00
#
_symmetry.space_group_name_H-M   'P 1'
#
loop_
_entity.id
_entity.type
_entity.pdbx_description
1 polymer ?
#
loop_
_entity_poly.entity_id
_entity_poly.type
_entity_poly.pdbx_seq_one_letter_code
_entity_poly.pdbx_strand_id
1 'polypeptide(L)'
;MGANFSASPKTVPADPFAAFRTRRGLRDFALRLLHLPHELAPESRASWAIPAWKILAAQHRRLAALHRALDAADLAAVTEWAHAGVSDTSGWNREVVELSEQAGELAEALEHAEPEVAARYGFGDLPGCVWLAWGRAVDDFETAVAAARPADAAEVLRGLAGLIVNIASSAFTLRRDDEHGYAVELDALLAGLGFSARDLPMLRATARREHLTVPQPRATDDPVRLMLASSISEGRD
;
A
#
# COMPACT_ATOMS: atom_id res chain seq x y z
N MET A 1 2.98 33.39 40.51
CA MET A 1 2.34 32.06 40.65
C MET A 1 1.16 32.01 39.69
N GLY A 2 1.08 31.01 38.81
CA GLY A 2 -0.09 30.84 37.94
C GLY A 2 0.17 30.04 36.67
N ALA A 3 0.33 28.72 36.84
CA ALA A 3 0.12 27.65 35.85
C ALA A 3 0.73 27.81 34.44
N ASN A 4 1.95 27.28 34.28
CA ASN A 4 2.33 26.64 33.03
C ASN A 4 1.42 25.42 32.84
N PHE A 5 0.35 25.56 32.03
CA PHE A 5 -0.35 24.41 31.48
C PHE A 5 0.64 23.71 30.54
N SER A 6 1.39 22.76 31.10
CA SER A 6 2.13 21.78 30.33
C SER A 6 1.09 21.03 29.50
N ALA A 7 0.95 21.40 28.23
CA ALA A 7 0.21 20.62 27.27
C ALA A 7 0.92 19.28 27.17
N SER A 8 0.46 18.30 27.95
CA SER A 8 0.92 16.92 27.82
C SER A 8 0.84 16.56 26.34
N PRO A 9 1.91 16.01 25.74
CA PRO A 9 1.86 15.58 24.35
C PRO A 9 0.67 14.64 24.21
N LYS A 10 -0.19 14.88 23.21
CA LYS A 10 -1.27 13.94 22.88
C LYS A 10 -0.59 12.62 22.52
N THR A 11 -0.68 11.63 23.41
CA THR A 11 -0.15 10.30 23.15
C THR A 11 -1.31 9.37 22.82
N VAL A 12 -1.12 8.51 21.83
CA VAL A 12 -2.14 7.53 21.40
C VAL A 12 -1.54 6.13 21.64
N PRO A 13 -2.29 5.18 22.21
CA PRO A 13 -1.80 3.81 22.38
C PRO A 13 -1.33 3.26 21.04
N ALA A 14 -0.20 2.56 21.03
CA ALA A 14 0.29 1.89 19.83
C ALA A 14 -0.75 0.87 19.36
N ASP A 15 -1.38 1.18 18.23
CA ASP A 15 -2.40 0.38 17.58
C ASP A 15 -1.72 -0.72 16.75
N PRO A 16 -1.91 -2.02 17.08
CA PRO A 16 -1.36 -3.10 16.28
C PRO A 16 -1.86 -3.06 14.84
N PHE A 17 -3.09 -2.61 14.57
CA PHE A 17 -3.58 -2.52 13.19
C PHE A 17 -2.83 -1.44 12.39
N ALA A 18 -2.39 -0.37 13.05
CA ALA A 18 -1.55 0.64 12.43
C ALA A 18 -0.12 0.14 12.15
N ALA A 19 0.41 -0.77 12.96
CA ALA A 19 1.75 -1.36 12.75
C ALA A 19 1.79 -2.37 11.59
N PHE A 20 0.67 -3.06 11.35
CA PHE A 20 0.55 -4.08 10.30
C PHE A 20 -0.25 -3.62 9.06
N ARG A 21 -0.63 -2.35 9.02
CA ARG A 21 -1.41 -1.76 7.91
C ARG A 21 -0.71 -1.91 6.56
N THR A 22 -1.51 -1.87 5.51
CA THR A 22 -1.04 -1.68 4.14
C THR A 22 -0.15 -0.44 4.03
N ARG A 23 0.97 -0.62 3.33
CA ARG A 23 1.90 0.46 3.05
C ARG A 23 1.39 1.24 1.84
N ARG A 24 1.63 2.54 1.83
CA ARG A 24 1.31 3.42 0.70
C ARG A 24 1.84 2.89 -0.63
N GLY A 25 2.99 2.20 -0.58
CA GLY A 25 3.58 1.56 -1.74
C GLY A 25 2.75 0.52 -2.45
N LEU A 26 1.84 -0.15 -1.73
CA LEU A 26 0.88 -1.04 -2.34
C LEU A 26 0.05 -0.30 -3.39
N ARG A 27 -0.35 0.94 -3.13
CA ARG A 27 -1.14 1.77 -4.06
C ARG A 27 -0.28 2.47 -5.10
N ASP A 28 0.91 2.92 -4.72
CA ASP A 28 1.70 3.83 -5.58
C ASP A 28 2.60 3.11 -6.58
N PHE A 29 2.99 1.86 -6.32
CA PHE A 29 4.02 1.19 -7.13
C PHE A 29 3.85 -0.31 -7.35
N ALA A 30 2.83 -0.95 -6.77
CA ALA A 30 2.67 -2.41 -6.90
C ALA A 30 2.55 -2.89 -8.35
N LEU A 31 1.90 -2.15 -9.26
CA LEU A 31 1.78 -2.55 -10.66
C LEU A 31 3.11 -2.61 -11.43
N ARG A 32 4.15 -1.92 -10.92
CA ARG A 32 5.51 -1.98 -11.47
C ARG A 32 6.30 -3.19 -10.97
N LEU A 33 5.80 -3.89 -9.95
CA LEU A 33 6.45 -5.05 -9.37
C LEU A 33 6.03 -6.31 -10.12
N LEU A 34 6.99 -7.22 -10.33
CA LEU A 34 6.72 -8.52 -10.96
C LEU A 34 5.83 -9.43 -10.10
N HIS A 35 5.93 -9.30 -8.78
CA HIS A 35 5.12 -10.02 -7.81
C HIS A 35 4.75 -9.08 -6.68
N LEU A 36 3.63 -9.37 -6.00
CA LEU A 36 3.17 -8.58 -4.88
C LEU A 36 3.90 -9.04 -3.60
N PRO A 37 4.77 -8.22 -2.98
CA PRO A 37 5.45 -8.61 -1.77
C PRO A 37 4.55 -8.39 -0.54
N HIS A 38 4.58 -9.34 0.40
CA HIS A 38 3.88 -9.22 1.67
C HIS A 38 4.36 -8.02 2.50
N GLU A 39 5.57 -7.50 2.23
CA GLU A 39 6.08 -6.24 2.76
C GLU A 39 5.12 -5.07 2.57
N LEU A 40 4.33 -5.03 1.48
CA LEU A 40 3.41 -3.93 1.23
C LEU A 40 2.07 -4.10 1.95
N ALA A 41 1.78 -5.27 2.50
CA ALA A 41 0.61 -5.54 3.31
C ALA A 41 0.97 -6.54 4.43
N PRO A 42 1.66 -6.12 5.51
CA PRO A 42 2.18 -7.06 6.52
C PRO A 42 1.13 -7.98 7.13
N GLU A 43 -0.12 -7.51 7.31
CA GLU A 43 -1.23 -8.34 7.80
C GLU A 43 -1.62 -9.49 6.84
N SER A 44 -1.24 -9.43 5.55
CA SER A 44 -1.54 -10.48 4.55
C SER A 44 -0.99 -11.87 4.87
N ARG A 45 -0.05 -11.97 5.81
CA ARG A 45 0.50 -13.25 6.31
C ARG A 45 -0.37 -13.88 7.41
N ALA A 46 -1.31 -13.13 7.98
CA ALA A 46 -2.22 -13.66 8.99
C ALA A 46 -3.25 -14.59 8.35
N SER A 47 -3.66 -15.64 9.08
CA SER A 47 -4.57 -16.68 8.56
C SER A 47 -5.89 -16.12 8.03
N TRP A 48 -6.43 -15.08 8.67
CA TRP A 48 -7.67 -14.40 8.25
C TRP A 48 -7.51 -13.54 6.98
N ALA A 49 -6.29 -13.09 6.68
CA ALA A 49 -6.00 -12.24 5.52
C ALA A 49 -5.58 -13.04 4.27
N ILE A 50 -5.15 -14.31 4.43
CA ILE A 50 -4.71 -15.17 3.33
C ILE A 50 -5.73 -15.26 2.19
N PRO A 51 -7.05 -15.45 2.41
CA PRO A 51 -8.01 -15.52 1.32
C PRO A 51 -8.09 -14.22 0.51
N ALA A 52 -8.18 -13.06 1.20
CA ALA A 52 -8.24 -11.76 0.56
C ALA A 52 -6.93 -11.45 -0.20
N TRP A 53 -5.78 -11.83 0.36
CA TRP A 53 -4.49 -11.66 -0.29
C TRP A 53 -4.38 -12.46 -1.59
N LYS A 54 -4.87 -13.70 -1.62
CA LYS A 54 -4.87 -14.52 -2.84
C LYS A 54 -5.66 -13.85 -3.98
N ILE A 55 -6.79 -13.24 -3.65
CA ILE A 55 -7.61 -12.49 -4.60
C ILE A 55 -6.83 -11.26 -5.09
N LEU A 56 -6.28 -10.46 -4.18
CA LEU A 56 -5.48 -9.28 -4.53
C LEU A 56 -4.26 -9.63 -5.39
N ALA A 57 -3.54 -10.72 -5.07
CA ALA A 57 -2.38 -11.18 -5.83
C ALA A 57 -2.76 -11.73 -7.22
N ALA A 58 -3.96 -12.30 -7.39
CA ALA A 58 -4.47 -12.66 -8.70
C ALA A 58 -4.79 -11.41 -9.54
N GLN A 59 -5.45 -10.41 -8.93
CA GLN A 59 -5.72 -9.13 -9.59
C GLN A 59 -4.43 -8.38 -9.94
N HIS A 60 -3.44 -8.37 -9.06
CA HIS A 60 -2.12 -7.80 -9.32
C HIS A 60 -1.47 -8.42 -10.55
N ARG A 61 -1.36 -9.76 -10.63
CA ARG A 61 -0.73 -10.43 -11.78
C ARG A 61 -1.37 -10.02 -13.09
N ARG A 62 -2.70 -9.91 -13.10
CA ARG A 62 -3.47 -9.51 -14.26
C ARG A 62 -3.25 -8.04 -14.62
N LEU A 63 -3.46 -7.12 -13.68
CA LEU A 63 -3.33 -5.68 -13.92
C LEU A 63 -1.88 -5.25 -14.19
N ALA A 64 -0.89 -5.90 -13.57
CA ALA A 64 0.52 -5.66 -13.85
C ALA A 64 0.96 -6.17 -15.22
N ALA A 65 0.30 -7.20 -15.77
CA ALA A 65 0.51 -7.60 -17.16
C ALA A 65 -0.02 -6.52 -18.12
N LEU A 66 -1.25 -6.04 -17.90
CA LEU A 66 -1.83 -4.95 -18.68
C LEU A 66 -1.02 -3.66 -18.58
N HIS A 67 -0.62 -3.25 -17.37
CA HIS A 67 0.22 -2.08 -17.17
C HIS A 67 1.54 -2.17 -17.95
N ARG A 68 2.18 -3.34 -17.99
CA ARG A 68 3.42 -3.54 -18.76
C ARG A 68 3.18 -3.50 -20.27
N ALA A 69 2.06 -4.06 -20.74
CA ALA A 69 1.69 -3.98 -22.16
C ALA A 69 1.44 -2.51 -22.57
N LEU A 70 0.76 -1.74 -21.73
CA LEU A 70 0.53 -0.30 -21.94
C LEU A 70 1.85 0.50 -21.92
N ASP A 71 2.74 0.25 -20.95
CA ASP A 71 4.04 0.91 -20.87
C ASP A 71 4.92 0.62 -22.10
N ALA A 72 4.81 -0.59 -22.66
CA ALA A 72 5.55 -1.01 -23.86
C ALA A 72 4.87 -0.57 -25.17
N ALA A 73 3.68 0.02 -25.09
CA ALA A 73 2.79 0.26 -26.22
C ALA A 73 2.52 -1.00 -27.08
N ASP A 74 2.43 -2.17 -26.44
CA ASP A 74 2.19 -3.46 -27.08
C ASP A 74 0.70 -3.73 -27.21
N LEU A 75 0.15 -3.37 -28.37
CA LEU A 75 -1.29 -3.48 -28.68
C LEU A 75 -1.75 -4.95 -28.73
N ALA A 76 -0.94 -5.84 -29.27
CA ALA A 76 -1.28 -7.26 -29.36
C ALA A 76 -1.43 -7.88 -27.95
N ALA A 77 -0.53 -7.52 -27.03
CA ALA A 77 -0.60 -7.96 -25.64
C ALA A 77 -1.81 -7.38 -24.89
N VAL A 78 -2.23 -6.14 -25.18
CA VAL A 78 -3.46 -5.54 -24.60
C VAL A 78 -4.71 -6.26 -25.11
N THR A 79 -4.78 -6.53 -26.41
CA THR A 79 -5.88 -7.28 -27.02
C THR A 79 -5.94 -8.70 -26.48
N GLU A 80 -4.82 -9.42 -26.42
CA GLU A 80 -4.77 -10.77 -25.83
C GLU A 80 -5.22 -10.75 -24.36
N TRP A 81 -4.79 -9.75 -23.58
CA TRP A 81 -5.21 -9.59 -22.20
C TRP A 81 -6.72 -9.39 -22.05
N ALA A 82 -7.33 -8.60 -22.93
CA ALA A 82 -8.78 -8.36 -22.94
C ALA A 82 -9.54 -9.67 -23.21
N HIS A 83 -9.09 -10.43 -24.21
CA HIS A 83 -9.70 -11.70 -24.62
C HIS A 83 -9.43 -12.87 -23.67
N ALA A 84 -8.38 -12.80 -22.84
CA ALA A 84 -8.05 -13.83 -21.86
C ALA A 84 -9.15 -14.02 -20.79
N GLY A 85 -10.12 -13.10 -20.72
CA GLY A 85 -11.37 -13.25 -19.97
C GLY A 85 -11.19 -13.11 -18.45
N VAL A 86 -12.16 -12.44 -17.82
CA VAL A 86 -12.31 -12.44 -16.37
C VAL A 86 -13.46 -13.36 -16.04
N SER A 87 -13.24 -14.27 -15.09
CA SER A 87 -14.34 -15.05 -14.52
C SER A 87 -15.31 -14.19 -13.68
N ASP A 88 -14.92 -12.97 -13.31
CA ASP A 88 -15.71 -11.99 -12.58
C ASP A 88 -15.63 -10.61 -13.26
N THR A 89 -16.65 -10.31 -14.08
CA THR A 89 -16.81 -9.06 -14.85
C THR A 89 -17.68 -8.03 -14.12
N SER A 90 -17.65 -8.00 -12.78
CA SER A 90 -18.39 -7.01 -12.00
C SER A 90 -17.54 -5.77 -11.65
N GLY A 91 -18.16 -4.60 -11.59
CA GLY A 91 -17.53 -3.34 -11.18
C GLY A 91 -16.38 -2.86 -12.09
N TRP A 92 -15.31 -2.32 -11.51
CA TRP A 92 -14.15 -1.76 -12.24
C TRP A 92 -13.43 -2.78 -13.13
N ASN A 93 -13.50 -4.07 -12.81
CA ASN A 93 -12.96 -5.12 -13.68
C ASN A 93 -13.66 -5.15 -15.03
N ARG A 94 -14.94 -4.80 -15.07
CA ARG A 94 -15.73 -4.66 -16.30
C ARG A 94 -15.27 -3.46 -17.12
N GLU A 95 -15.17 -2.29 -16.47
CA GLU A 95 -14.75 -1.06 -17.15
C GLU A 95 -13.34 -1.18 -17.72
N VAL A 96 -12.40 -1.82 -17.02
CA VAL A 96 -11.06 -2.08 -17.56
C VAL A 96 -11.09 -3.07 -18.72
N VAL A 97 -11.96 -4.09 -18.69
CA VAL A 97 -12.12 -5.02 -19.82
C VAL A 97 -12.71 -4.30 -21.02
N GLU A 98 -13.83 -3.59 -20.84
CA GLU A 98 -14.49 -2.83 -21.90
C GLU A 98 -13.56 -1.77 -22.52
N LEU A 99 -12.79 -1.04 -21.71
CA LEU A 99 -11.80 -0.09 -22.21
C LEU A 99 -10.60 -0.78 -22.89
N SER A 100 -10.20 -1.97 -22.44
CA SER A 100 -9.13 -2.74 -23.09
C SER A 100 -9.57 -3.32 -24.43
N GLU A 101 -10.82 -3.78 -24.54
CA GLU A 101 -11.46 -4.20 -25.79
C GLU A 101 -11.55 -3.02 -26.76
N GLN A 102 -12.08 -1.88 -26.30
CA GLN A 102 -12.15 -0.64 -27.11
C GLN A 102 -10.77 -0.14 -27.53
N ALA A 103 -9.77 -0.21 -26.66
CA ALA A 103 -8.40 0.14 -27.00
C ALA A 103 -7.80 -0.84 -28.02
N GLY A 104 -8.11 -2.13 -27.93
CA GLY A 104 -7.72 -3.14 -28.91
C GLY A 104 -8.37 -2.93 -30.28
N GLU A 105 -9.67 -2.63 -30.33
CA GLU A 105 -10.39 -2.32 -31.57
C GLU A 105 -9.88 -1.00 -32.20
N LEU A 106 -9.64 0.02 -31.37
CA LEU A 106 -9.08 1.29 -31.83
C LEU A 106 -7.62 1.11 -32.29
N ALA A 107 -6.85 0.24 -31.64
CA ALA A 107 -5.49 -0.10 -32.04
C ALA A 107 -5.44 -0.80 -33.40
N GLU A 108 -6.34 -1.76 -33.64
CA GLU A 108 -6.48 -2.45 -34.92
C GLU A 108 -6.90 -1.46 -36.03
N ALA A 109 -7.83 -0.53 -35.71
CA ALA A 109 -8.21 0.55 -36.62
C ALA A 109 -7.07 1.57 -36.88
N LEU A 110 -6.16 1.75 -35.92
CA LEU A 110 -5.00 2.64 -35.99
C LEU A 110 -3.71 1.96 -36.47
N GLU A 111 -3.71 0.63 -36.70
CA GLU A 111 -2.53 -0.13 -37.16
C GLU A 111 -1.97 0.42 -38.49
N HIS A 112 -2.80 1.12 -39.27
CA HIS A 112 -2.44 1.74 -40.53
C HIS A 112 -2.48 3.29 -40.47
N ALA A 113 -2.68 3.87 -39.29
CA ALA A 113 -2.75 5.31 -39.10
C ALA A 113 -1.35 5.93 -38.96
N GLU A 114 -1.24 7.23 -39.26
CA GLU A 114 0.03 7.95 -39.11
C GLU A 114 0.51 7.96 -37.64
N PRO A 115 1.83 7.96 -37.39
CA PRO A 115 2.41 7.86 -36.04
C PRO A 115 1.91 8.93 -35.07
N GLU A 116 1.63 10.15 -35.56
CA GLU A 116 1.08 11.25 -34.76
C GLU A 116 -0.38 11.01 -34.36
N VAL A 117 -1.15 10.26 -35.15
CA VAL A 117 -2.54 9.87 -34.85
C VAL A 117 -2.54 8.72 -33.83
N ALA A 118 -1.65 7.74 -33.98
CA ALA A 118 -1.45 6.69 -32.97
C ALA A 118 -0.99 7.26 -31.61
N ALA A 119 -0.09 8.25 -31.61
CA ALA A 119 0.34 8.93 -30.39
C ALA A 119 -0.74 9.83 -29.76
N ARG A 120 -1.69 10.32 -30.58
CA ARG A 120 -2.76 11.24 -30.15
C ARG A 120 -4.04 10.53 -29.70
N TYR A 121 -4.31 9.33 -30.20
CA TYR A 121 -5.52 8.55 -29.92
C TYR A 121 -5.24 7.15 -29.34
N GLY A 122 -3.99 6.73 -29.15
CA GLY A 122 -3.65 5.42 -28.56
C GLY A 122 -4.10 5.29 -27.09
N PHE A 123 -4.45 4.07 -26.67
CA PHE A 123 -4.94 3.59 -25.35
C PHE A 123 -5.90 4.46 -24.51
N GLY A 124 -6.18 5.72 -24.86
CA GLY A 124 -7.04 6.63 -24.11
C GLY A 124 -6.59 6.84 -22.66
N ASP A 125 -7.55 6.75 -21.74
CA ASP A 125 -7.38 6.83 -20.29
C ASP A 125 -7.13 5.47 -19.63
N LEU A 126 -6.96 4.40 -20.41
CA LEU A 126 -6.79 3.03 -19.94
C LEU A 126 -5.67 2.88 -18.88
N PRO A 127 -4.48 3.53 -18.99
CA PRO A 127 -3.50 3.52 -17.90
C PRO A 127 -4.05 4.07 -16.58
N GLY A 128 -4.86 5.13 -16.62
CA GLY A 128 -5.54 5.70 -15.46
C GLY A 128 -6.57 4.74 -14.87
N CYS A 129 -7.39 4.10 -15.71
CA CYS A 129 -8.37 3.10 -15.27
C CYS A 129 -7.73 1.86 -14.65
N VAL A 130 -6.57 1.42 -15.14
CA VAL A 130 -5.78 0.34 -14.52
C VAL A 130 -5.34 0.71 -13.10
N TRP A 131 -4.88 1.94 -12.87
CA TRP A 131 -4.54 2.42 -11.53
C TRP A 131 -5.76 2.58 -10.62
N LEU A 132 -6.91 3.02 -11.14
CA LEU A 132 -8.15 3.11 -10.39
C LEU A 132 -8.68 1.72 -9.98
N ALA A 133 -8.68 0.77 -10.90
CA ALA A 133 -9.05 -0.61 -10.62
C ALA A 133 -8.10 -1.26 -9.61
N TRP A 134 -6.80 -0.99 -9.70
CA TRP A 134 -5.85 -1.42 -8.69
C TRP A 134 -6.13 -0.80 -7.32
N GLY A 135 -6.39 0.52 -7.27
CA GLY A 135 -6.78 1.21 -6.05
C GLY A 135 -8.01 0.59 -5.39
N ARG A 136 -9.03 0.27 -6.20
CA ARG A 136 -10.24 -0.40 -5.72
C ARG A 136 -9.96 -1.81 -5.21
N ALA A 137 -9.14 -2.60 -5.90
CA ALA A 137 -8.77 -3.94 -5.43
C ALA A 137 -8.06 -3.87 -4.06
N VAL A 138 -7.24 -2.84 -3.83
CA VAL A 138 -6.61 -2.59 -2.53
C VAL A 138 -7.66 -2.20 -1.47
N ASP A 139 -8.64 -1.35 -1.79
CA ASP A 139 -9.73 -1.01 -0.86
C ASP A 139 -10.56 -2.24 -0.47
N ASP A 140 -10.90 -3.09 -1.44
CA ASP A 140 -11.67 -4.31 -1.22
C ASP A 140 -10.86 -5.30 -0.36
N PHE A 141 -9.54 -5.40 -0.58
CA PHE A 141 -8.64 -6.17 0.26
C PHE A 141 -8.62 -5.65 1.71
N GLU A 142 -8.43 -4.34 1.91
CA GLU A 142 -8.39 -3.73 3.24
C GLU A 142 -9.72 -3.95 3.99
N THR A 143 -10.84 -3.82 3.29
CA THR A 143 -12.18 -4.07 3.82
C THR A 143 -12.39 -5.54 4.19
N ALA A 144 -12.00 -6.47 3.31
CA ALA A 144 -12.13 -7.91 3.55
C ALA A 144 -11.26 -8.38 4.72
N VAL A 145 -10.02 -7.87 4.83
CA VAL A 145 -9.15 -8.16 5.96
C VAL A 145 -9.76 -7.65 7.26
N ALA A 146 -10.23 -6.40 7.29
CA ALA A 146 -10.86 -5.83 8.47
C ALA A 146 -12.09 -6.63 8.92
N ALA A 147 -12.92 -7.08 7.98
CA ALA A 147 -14.11 -7.89 8.26
C ALA A 147 -13.79 -9.33 8.72
N ALA A 148 -12.68 -9.90 8.25
CA ALA A 148 -12.27 -11.27 8.59
C ALA A 148 -11.48 -11.38 9.90
N ARG A 149 -11.07 -10.25 10.50
CA ARG A 149 -10.30 -10.23 11.76
C ARG A 149 -11.07 -10.97 12.87
N PRO A 150 -10.44 -11.94 13.56
CA PRO A 150 -11.04 -12.53 14.74
C PRO A 150 -11.04 -11.54 15.92
N ALA A 151 -11.84 -11.83 16.95
CA ALA A 151 -11.98 -10.95 18.13
C ALA A 151 -10.64 -10.71 18.87
N ASP A 152 -9.72 -11.66 18.80
CA ASP A 152 -8.40 -11.63 19.41
C ASP A 152 -7.28 -11.11 18.48
N ALA A 153 -7.61 -10.65 17.27
CA ALA A 153 -6.64 -10.22 16.26
C ALA A 153 -5.62 -9.20 16.80
N ALA A 154 -6.07 -8.26 17.63
CA ALA A 154 -5.20 -7.27 18.25
C ALA A 154 -4.14 -7.90 19.18
N GLU A 155 -4.49 -8.94 19.93
CA GLU A 155 -3.54 -9.65 20.80
C GLU A 155 -2.57 -10.50 19.99
N VAL A 156 -3.06 -11.20 18.95
CA VAL A 156 -2.22 -11.96 18.02
C VAL A 156 -1.17 -11.07 17.35
N LEU A 157 -1.60 -9.91 16.83
CA LEU A 157 -0.69 -8.96 16.18
C LEU A 157 0.33 -8.35 17.17
N ARG A 158 -0.06 -8.12 18.42
CA ARG A 158 0.89 -7.69 19.47
C ARG A 158 1.93 -8.77 19.76
N GLY A 159 1.50 -10.04 19.87
CA GLY A 159 2.40 -11.17 20.03
C GLY A 159 3.39 -11.27 18.88
N LEU A 160 2.91 -11.13 17.64
CA LEU A 160 3.75 -11.13 16.44
C LEU A 160 4.73 -9.95 16.43
N ALA A 161 4.31 -8.75 16.82
CA ALA A 161 5.20 -7.60 16.97
C ALA A 161 6.32 -7.90 17.98
N GLY A 162 6.00 -8.54 19.10
CA GLY A 162 6.98 -8.98 20.10
C GLY A 162 8.00 -9.97 19.53
N LEU A 163 7.54 -10.96 18.77
CA LEU A 163 8.41 -11.93 18.09
C LEU A 163 9.35 -11.26 17.10
N ILE A 164 8.84 -10.36 16.26
CA ILE A 164 9.66 -9.60 15.30
C ILE A 164 10.73 -8.77 16.01
N VAL A 165 10.36 -8.09 17.10
CA VAL A 165 11.30 -7.30 17.91
C VAL A 165 12.36 -8.18 18.55
N ASN A 166 12.01 -9.38 19.02
CA ASN A 166 12.95 -10.33 19.58
C ASN A 166 13.94 -10.82 18.51
N ILE A 167 13.45 -11.21 17.33
CA ILE A 167 14.31 -11.63 16.20
C ILE A 167 15.30 -10.50 15.85
N ALA A 168 14.80 -9.27 15.72
CA ALA A 168 15.64 -8.11 15.39
C ALA A 168 16.70 -7.82 16.47
N SER A 169 16.34 -8.01 17.74
CA SER A 169 17.26 -7.84 18.87
C SER A 169 18.31 -8.94 18.89
N SER A 170 17.94 -10.19 18.58
CA SER A 170 18.88 -11.30 18.42
C SER A 170 19.86 -11.05 17.28
N ALA A 171 19.39 -10.57 16.12
CA ALA A 171 20.26 -10.20 15.00
C ALA A 171 21.27 -9.12 15.39
N PHE A 172 20.85 -8.14 16.21
CA PHE A 172 21.75 -7.13 16.75
C PHE A 172 22.81 -7.70 17.70
N THR A 173 22.41 -8.58 18.63
CA THR A 173 23.35 -9.23 19.56
C THR A 173 24.36 -10.10 18.81
N LEU A 174 23.92 -10.87 17.81
CA LEU A 174 24.79 -11.71 16.98
C LEU A 174 25.85 -10.88 16.24
N ARG A 175 25.47 -9.73 15.67
CA ARG A 175 26.46 -8.79 15.08
C ARG A 175 27.50 -8.32 16.10
N ARG A 176 27.05 -8.03 17.32
CA ARG A 176 27.94 -7.56 18.39
C ARG A 176 28.91 -8.64 18.86
N ASP A 177 28.50 -9.90 18.76
CA ASP A 177 29.28 -11.06 19.17
C ASP A 177 30.06 -11.66 17.96
N ASP A 178 30.28 -10.89 16.89
CA ASP A 178 30.97 -11.24 15.63
C ASP A 178 30.31 -12.35 14.76
N GLU A 179 29.12 -12.81 15.12
CA GLU A 179 28.32 -13.83 14.42
C GLU A 179 27.49 -13.25 13.25
N HIS A 180 28.17 -12.61 12.30
CA HIS A 180 27.53 -11.86 11.22
C HIS A 180 26.66 -12.71 10.28
N GLY A 181 27.04 -13.97 10.04
CA GLY A 181 26.29 -14.87 9.15
C GLY A 181 24.86 -15.11 9.63
N TYR A 182 24.70 -15.47 10.91
CA TYR A 182 23.38 -15.67 11.51
C TYR A 182 22.55 -14.39 11.57
N ALA A 183 23.18 -13.24 11.82
CA ALA A 183 22.48 -11.97 11.82
C ALA A 183 21.87 -11.63 10.45
N VAL A 184 22.58 -11.95 9.36
CA VAL A 184 22.08 -11.76 7.98
C VAL A 184 20.87 -12.67 7.71
N GLU A 185 20.90 -13.92 8.17
CA GLU A 185 19.75 -14.84 8.03
C GLU A 185 18.52 -14.34 8.78
N LEU A 186 18.69 -13.79 9.98
CA LEU A 186 17.58 -13.20 10.74
C LEU A 186 17.04 -11.93 10.07
N ASP A 187 17.89 -11.07 9.51
CA ASP A 187 17.43 -9.89 8.76
C ASP A 187 16.69 -10.32 7.47
N ALA A 188 17.15 -11.35 6.78
CA ALA A 188 16.46 -11.92 5.62
C ALA A 188 15.10 -12.52 6.00
N LEU A 189 15.00 -13.18 7.16
CA LEU A 189 13.73 -13.65 7.71
C LEU A 189 12.77 -12.49 7.96
N LEU A 190 13.24 -11.40 8.56
CA LEU A 190 12.42 -10.21 8.83
C LEU A 190 11.95 -9.55 7.54
N ALA A 191 12.83 -9.39 6.55
CA ALA A 191 12.47 -8.90 5.22
C ALA A 191 11.40 -9.79 4.58
N GLY A 192 11.59 -11.12 4.64
CA GLY A 192 10.62 -12.10 4.17
C GLY A 192 9.27 -12.05 4.88
N LEU A 193 9.20 -11.54 6.11
CA LEU A 193 7.95 -11.29 6.86
C LEU A 193 7.31 -9.94 6.56
N GLY A 194 8.00 -9.07 5.85
CA GLY A 194 7.49 -7.76 5.51
C GLY A 194 8.20 -6.59 6.17
N PHE A 195 9.17 -6.86 7.06
CA PHE A 195 9.64 -5.89 8.04
C PHE A 195 11.09 -5.50 7.86
N SER A 196 11.37 -4.26 8.20
CA SER A 196 12.69 -3.64 8.15
C SER A 196 13.02 -2.97 9.49
N ALA A 197 14.25 -2.51 9.63
CA ALA A 197 14.67 -1.73 10.80
C ALA A 197 13.80 -0.49 11.05
N ARG A 198 13.16 0.08 10.01
CA ARG A 198 12.28 1.25 10.11
C ARG A 198 10.98 0.95 10.85
N ASP A 199 10.54 -0.30 10.86
CA ASP A 199 9.28 -0.71 11.49
C ASP A 199 9.48 -0.98 13.00
N LEU A 200 10.71 -1.20 13.46
CA LEU A 200 11.03 -1.60 14.83
C LEU A 200 10.54 -0.64 15.92
N PRO A 201 10.61 0.70 15.78
CA PRO A 201 10.08 1.61 16.81
C PRO A 201 8.58 1.41 17.04
N MET A 202 7.79 1.31 15.97
CA MET A 202 6.35 1.09 16.02
C MET A 202 6.03 -0.30 16.59
N LEU A 203 6.75 -1.34 16.15
CA LEU A 203 6.56 -2.70 16.64
C LEU A 203 6.92 -2.85 18.12
N ARG A 204 7.99 -2.18 18.60
CA ARG A 204 8.36 -2.13 20.02
C ARG A 204 7.26 -1.51 20.87
N ALA A 205 6.75 -0.35 20.45
CA ALA A 205 5.65 0.31 21.15
C ALA A 205 4.39 -0.56 21.18
N THR A 206 4.07 -1.20 20.04
CA THR A 206 2.93 -2.13 19.91
C THR A 206 3.05 -3.32 20.84
N ALA A 207 4.21 -3.97 20.87
CA ALA A 207 4.50 -5.14 21.69
C ALA A 207 4.44 -4.81 23.19
N ARG A 208 4.94 -3.64 23.59
CA ARG A 208 4.99 -3.18 24.98
C ARG A 208 3.73 -2.45 25.45
N ARG A 209 2.73 -2.28 24.56
CA ARG A 209 1.50 -1.51 24.83
C ARG A 209 1.81 -0.06 25.25
N GLU A 210 2.87 0.51 24.69
CA GLU A 210 3.30 1.89 24.95
C GLU A 210 2.40 2.90 24.20
N HIS A 211 2.37 4.13 24.70
CA HIS A 211 1.73 5.25 24.01
C HIS A 211 2.72 5.98 23.12
N LEU A 212 2.34 6.24 21.88
CA LEU A 212 3.13 6.99 20.90
C LEU A 212 2.80 8.48 20.96
N THR A 213 3.81 9.32 21.01
CA THR A 213 3.69 10.77 20.81
C THR A 213 3.16 11.06 19.41
N VAL A 214 1.98 11.69 19.32
CA VAL A 214 1.47 12.22 18.04
C VAL A 214 2.31 13.46 17.70
N PRO A 215 2.99 13.51 16.54
CA PRO A 215 3.61 14.75 16.09
C PRO A 215 2.54 15.84 16.06
N GLN A 216 2.74 16.96 16.75
CA GLN A 216 1.81 18.08 16.60
C GLN A 216 1.76 18.45 15.12
N PRO A 217 0.58 18.59 14.51
CA PRO A 217 0.48 19.16 13.17
C PRO A 217 1.22 20.50 13.20
N ARG A 218 2.07 20.75 12.21
CA ARG A 218 2.75 22.05 12.11
C ARG A 218 1.66 23.11 12.05
N ALA A 219 1.89 24.28 12.64
CA ALA A 219 0.90 25.36 12.68
C ALA A 219 0.39 25.78 11.28
N THR A 220 1.10 25.40 10.21
CA THR A 220 0.72 25.58 8.80
C THR A 220 -0.37 24.63 8.30
N ASP A 221 -0.69 23.56 9.03
CA ASP A 221 -1.62 22.52 8.59
C ASP A 221 -2.97 22.60 9.35
N ASP A 222 -3.13 23.62 10.21
CA ASP A 222 -4.37 23.86 10.95
C ASP A 222 -5.24 24.88 10.18
N PRO A 223 -6.30 24.43 9.48
CA PRO A 223 -7.12 25.30 8.63
C PRO A 223 -7.80 26.41 9.43
N VAL A 224 -8.03 26.21 10.74
CA VAL A 224 -8.63 27.21 11.62
C VAL A 224 -7.63 28.33 11.95
N ARG A 225 -6.34 28.00 12.10
CA ARG A 225 -5.29 29.01 12.32
C ARG A 225 -4.91 29.75 11.04
N LEU A 226 -4.99 29.11 9.89
CA LEU A 226 -4.85 29.78 8.59
C LEU A 226 -5.96 30.81 8.36
N MET A 227 -7.22 30.49 8.69
CA MET A 227 -8.32 31.46 8.61
C MET A 227 -8.16 32.64 9.59
N LEU A 228 -7.62 32.40 10.79
CA LEU A 228 -7.35 33.47 11.76
C LEU A 228 -6.15 34.35 11.36
N ALA A 229 -5.14 33.79 10.69
CA ALA A 229 -4.01 34.55 10.18
C ALA A 229 -4.39 35.43 8.98
N SER A 230 -5.27 34.96 8.10
CA SER A 230 -5.76 35.76 6.96
C SER A 230 -6.70 36.88 7.40
N SER A 231 -7.55 36.65 8.40
CA SER A 231 -8.48 37.67 8.91
C SER A 231 -7.83 38.78 9.74
N ILE A 232 -6.62 38.57 10.28
CA ILE A 232 -5.83 39.62 10.95
C ILE A 232 -5.06 40.48 9.93
N SER A 233 -4.78 39.95 8.74
CA SER A 233 -4.05 40.67 7.68
C SER A 233 -4.93 41.63 6.87
N GLU A 234 -6.26 41.45 6.84
CA GLU A 234 -7.20 42.31 6.08
C GLU A 234 -7.67 43.56 6.87
N GLY A 235 -7.18 43.78 8.09
CA GLY A 235 -7.57 44.91 8.94
C GLY A 235 -6.56 46.07 9.00
N ARG A 236 -5.53 46.06 8.14
CA ARG A 236 -4.54 47.14 8.02
C ARG A 236 -4.37 47.53 6.55
N ASP A 237 -5.34 48.29 6.05
CA ASP A 237 -5.14 49.32 5.05
C ASP A 237 -5.98 50.55 5.46
#